data_AF-A0A7S3CEH7-F1
#
_entry.id   AF-A0A7S3CEH7-F1
#
_cell.length_a   1.000
_cell.length_b   1.000
_cell.length_c   1.000
_cell.angle_alpha   90.00
_cell.angle_beta   90.00
_cell.angle_gamma   90.00
#
_symmetry.space_group_name_H-M   'P 1'
#
loop_
_entity.id
_entity.type
_entity.pdbx_description
1 polymer ?
#
loop_
_entity_poly.entity_id
_entity_poly.type
_entity_poly.pdbx_seq_one_letter_code
_entity_poly.pdbx_strand_id
1 'polypeptide(L)'
;RAASRPAAKPRLRGFFKRGNAHRGRGVGRGKPFAHRRHLLKPASSLSVGGPRRSPPKQLMFIRYIRPVTRTVTRLGLAVVNGTMLGPLRALGRVSRGITRAISARAASKRELDAPVDDLWLVVGLGNPGTRYDGTRHNVGFAAVDEIARQNSIPLKRAKANAQVGLGKVAGEPVLIVKPMTFMNLSGESVGKLCRFYKVPRHRCLVVYDDLDLASGQVKLKLKGGHGGHNGMRSIIDHFGGKRDFPRLRIGIGRPENPRVTIVKHVLQRFSAEERVGIDQAVRDCVTVVESIMANGMDRALSTVNQKKGGGGGKKKRKEKNEEGAEAEASPAGQ
;
A
#
# COMPACT_ATOMS: atom_id res chain seq x y z
N ARG A 1 -25.83 -74.24 17.52
CA ARG A 1 -25.29 -75.22 16.55
C ARG A 1 -24.98 -74.49 15.25
N ALA A 2 -23.71 -74.57 14.78
CA ALA A 2 -23.14 -74.19 13.47
C ALA A 2 -23.29 -72.71 13.00
N ALA A 3 -22.23 -71.89 12.96
CA ALA A 3 -21.13 -71.79 11.96
C ALA A 3 -21.62 -71.16 10.63
N SER A 4 -21.02 -70.14 10.01
CA SER A 4 -19.59 -69.90 9.73
C SER A 4 -19.30 -68.47 9.19
N ARG A 5 -18.17 -67.87 9.60
CA ARG A 5 -17.34 -66.92 8.80
C ARG A 5 -16.14 -67.71 8.23
N PRO A 6 -15.15 -67.11 7.54
CA PRO A 6 -15.09 -66.27 6.33
C PRO A 6 -14.09 -66.86 5.29
N ALA A 7 -13.84 -66.20 4.15
CA ALA A 7 -12.67 -66.53 3.31
C ALA A 7 -12.03 -65.28 2.68
N ALA A 8 -10.70 -65.26 2.70
CA ALA A 8 -9.81 -64.21 2.23
C ALA A 8 -8.76 -64.80 1.28
N LYS A 9 -8.17 -63.91 0.45
CA LYS A 9 -6.81 -63.98 -0.18
C LYS A 9 -6.68 -64.89 -1.43
N PRO A 10 -5.75 -64.58 -2.39
CA PRO A 10 -4.32 -64.40 -2.10
C PRO A 10 -3.56 -63.22 -2.75
N ARG A 11 -2.41 -62.97 -2.10
CA ARG A 11 -1.24 -62.22 -2.58
C ARG A 11 -0.49 -63.06 -3.62
N LEU A 12 0.21 -62.39 -4.54
CA LEU A 12 1.47 -62.91 -5.10
C LEU A 12 2.56 -61.83 -5.04
N ARG A 13 3.67 -62.25 -4.44
CA ARG A 13 4.95 -61.56 -4.26
C ARG A 13 5.92 -62.09 -5.32
N GLY A 14 6.85 -61.22 -5.71
CA GLY A 14 8.25 -61.56 -5.95
C GLY A 14 8.68 -61.55 -7.43
N PHE A 15 9.95 -61.34 -7.78
CA PHE A 15 11.17 -61.11 -7.00
C PHE A 15 12.32 -60.84 -8.02
N PHE A 16 13.28 -59.95 -7.70
CA PHE A 16 14.73 -59.99 -8.10
C PHE A 16 15.10 -59.71 -9.59
N LYS A 17 16.23 -59.10 -10.01
CA LYS A 17 17.64 -58.88 -9.55
C LYS A 17 18.19 -57.60 -10.26
N ARG A 18 18.95 -56.71 -9.62
CA ARG A 18 20.44 -56.63 -9.39
C ARG A 18 21.35 -56.44 -10.62
N GLY A 19 22.20 -55.39 -10.52
CA GLY A 19 23.59 -55.30 -11.02
C GLY A 19 23.77 -54.58 -12.37
N ASN A 20 24.84 -53.83 -12.68
CA ASN A 20 26.08 -53.51 -11.97
C ASN A 20 26.86 -52.43 -12.78
N ALA A 21 27.71 -51.65 -12.07
CA ALA A 21 29.07 -51.19 -12.45
C ALA A 21 29.39 -50.30 -13.69
N HIS A 22 30.01 -49.15 -13.36
CA HIS A 22 31.30 -48.57 -13.81
C HIS A 22 31.70 -48.32 -15.28
N ARG A 23 32.49 -47.22 -15.39
CA ARG A 23 33.43 -46.73 -16.43
C ARG A 23 32.83 -45.58 -17.27
N GLY A 24 33.51 -44.51 -17.63
CA GLY A 24 34.92 -44.11 -17.57
C GLY A 24 35.16 -43.04 -18.65
N ARG A 25 35.92 -42.00 -18.29
CA ARG A 25 36.66 -40.96 -19.07
C ARG A 25 36.52 -40.85 -20.61
N GLY A 26 36.53 -39.59 -21.08
CA GLY A 26 37.00 -39.16 -22.42
C GLY A 26 36.52 -37.74 -22.74
N VAL A 27 37.27 -36.68 -22.44
CA VAL A 27 38.26 -35.98 -23.31
C VAL A 27 37.74 -35.67 -24.71
N GLY A 28 37.47 -34.38 -24.97
CA GLY A 28 37.24 -33.82 -26.30
C GLY A 28 37.60 -32.34 -26.34
N ARG A 29 38.86 -32.04 -26.65
CA ARG A 29 39.36 -30.70 -26.98
C ARG A 29 38.86 -30.31 -28.37
N GLY A 30 38.41 -29.08 -28.57
CA GLY A 30 38.13 -28.47 -29.88
C GLY A 30 38.16 -26.96 -29.78
N LYS A 31 39.07 -26.33 -30.52
CA LYS A 31 39.59 -24.96 -30.42
C LYS A 31 38.64 -23.85 -30.93
N PRO A 32 38.94 -22.56 -30.64
CA PRO A 32 38.08 -21.42 -30.94
C PRO A 32 38.31 -20.85 -32.34
N PHE A 33 37.28 -20.28 -32.96
CA PHE A 33 37.41 -19.48 -34.17
C PHE A 33 37.31 -17.98 -33.82
N ALA A 34 38.41 -17.29 -34.05
CA ALA A 34 38.51 -15.84 -34.06
C ALA A 34 38.64 -15.32 -35.50
N HIS A 35 38.27 -14.05 -35.64
CA HIS A 35 38.53 -13.12 -36.74
C HIS A 35 37.64 -13.15 -38.00
N ARG A 36 36.90 -12.05 -38.17
CA ARG A 36 37.18 -11.12 -39.29
C ARG A 36 36.82 -9.68 -38.89
N ARG A 37 37.87 -8.86 -38.78
CA ARG A 37 37.81 -7.41 -38.91
C ARG A 37 37.73 -7.10 -40.40
N HIS A 38 36.82 -6.22 -40.81
CA HIS A 38 36.96 -5.50 -42.07
C HIS A 38 37.03 -4.01 -41.77
N LEU A 39 38.20 -3.45 -42.08
CA LEU A 39 38.46 -2.02 -42.18
C LEU A 39 37.93 -1.53 -43.54
N LEU A 40 37.13 -0.47 -43.53
CA LEU A 40 37.09 0.49 -44.62
C LEU A 40 37.08 1.90 -44.00
N LYS A 41 38.12 2.69 -44.31
CA LYS A 41 38.16 4.16 -44.18
C LYS A 41 37.84 4.79 -45.56
N PRO A 42 37.91 6.12 -45.74
CA PRO A 42 36.81 7.07 -45.56
C PRO A 42 36.46 7.79 -46.88
N ALA A 43 35.28 8.40 -46.97
CA ALA A 43 34.99 9.38 -48.00
C ALA A 43 34.30 10.61 -47.38
N SER A 44 34.71 11.75 -47.90
CA SER A 44 34.59 13.11 -47.39
C SER A 44 33.27 13.79 -47.74
N SER A 45 32.94 14.77 -46.88
CA SER A 45 32.23 16.04 -47.16
C SER A 45 30.89 16.01 -47.89
N LEU A 46 29.82 16.39 -47.16
CA LEU A 46 28.92 17.46 -47.58
C LEU A 46 28.14 18.01 -46.38
N SER A 47 28.25 19.33 -46.23
CA SER A 47 27.61 20.18 -45.25
C SER A 47 26.12 20.34 -45.57
N VAL A 48 25.22 19.94 -44.66
CA VAL A 48 23.84 20.44 -44.61
C VAL A 48 23.45 20.64 -43.14
N GLY A 49 22.95 21.85 -42.84
CA GLY A 49 22.75 22.41 -41.52
C GLY A 49 21.87 21.58 -40.57
N GLY A 50 22.34 21.40 -39.34
CA GLY A 50 21.58 20.84 -38.24
C GLY A 50 20.56 21.85 -37.67
N PRO A 51 19.37 21.39 -37.24
CA PRO A 51 18.41 22.25 -36.56
C PRO A 51 18.96 22.63 -35.18
N ARG A 52 18.86 23.93 -34.86
CA ARG A 52 19.22 24.55 -33.58
C ARG A 52 18.59 23.77 -32.42
N ARG A 53 19.43 23.10 -31.62
CA ARG A 53 19.03 22.57 -30.31
C ARG A 53 18.72 23.75 -29.38
N SER A 54 17.46 23.90 -29.02
CA SER A 54 17.04 24.73 -27.89
C SER A 54 17.61 24.14 -26.59
N PRO A 55 18.04 24.98 -25.62
CA PRO A 55 18.65 24.49 -24.39
C PRO A 55 17.62 23.79 -23.50
N PRO A 56 18.06 22.84 -22.65
CA PRO A 56 17.15 22.08 -21.80
C PRO A 56 16.48 22.99 -20.76
N LYS A 57 15.14 22.88 -20.64
CA LYS A 57 14.29 23.61 -19.68
C LYS A 57 14.61 23.34 -18.18
N GLN A 58 15.66 22.58 -17.87
CA GLN A 58 16.14 22.34 -16.50
C GLN A 58 17.16 23.38 -16.00
N LEU A 59 17.61 24.32 -16.84
CA LEU A 59 18.59 25.35 -16.44
C LEU A 59 17.98 26.73 -16.13
N MET A 60 16.65 26.88 -16.12
CA MET A 60 15.98 28.14 -15.76
C MET A 60 15.64 28.25 -14.27
N PHE A 61 15.65 27.16 -13.51
CA PHE A 61 15.35 27.16 -12.07
C PHE A 61 16.55 27.56 -11.19
N ILE A 62 17.79 27.43 -11.69
CA ILE A 62 19.02 27.76 -10.95
C ILE A 62 19.34 29.27 -11.03
N ARG A 63 18.76 30.00 -11.99
CA ARG A 63 19.00 31.43 -12.18
C ARG A 63 18.08 32.33 -11.35
N TYR A 64 17.01 31.79 -10.76
CA TYR A 64 16.03 32.58 -10.00
C TYR A 64 16.07 32.36 -8.47
N ILE A 65 16.72 31.30 -7.97
CA ILE A 65 16.78 31.01 -6.52
C ILE A 65 18.11 31.41 -5.87
N ARG A 66 19.18 31.64 -6.65
CA ARG A 66 20.45 32.17 -6.13
C ARG A 66 20.46 33.68 -5.76
N PRO A 67 19.62 34.58 -6.29
CA PRO A 67 19.59 35.96 -5.83
C PRO A 67 18.84 36.10 -4.49
N VAL A 68 17.75 35.36 -4.27
CA VAL A 68 16.92 35.50 -3.07
C VAL A 68 17.63 35.01 -1.81
N THR A 69 18.37 33.90 -1.90
CA THR A 69 19.12 33.39 -0.74
C THR A 69 20.30 34.28 -0.38
N ARG A 70 20.99 34.92 -1.35
CA ARG A 70 22.09 35.85 -1.06
C ARG A 70 21.61 37.18 -0.48
N THR A 71 20.47 37.69 -0.92
CA THR A 71 19.89 38.94 -0.40
C THR A 71 19.38 38.74 1.03
N VAL A 72 18.73 37.61 1.35
CA VAL A 72 18.24 37.33 2.71
C VAL A 72 19.40 37.12 3.70
N THR A 73 20.48 36.45 3.30
CA THR A 73 21.67 36.29 4.16
C THR A 73 22.43 37.60 4.35
N ARG A 74 22.53 38.48 3.33
CA ARG A 74 23.12 39.83 3.47
C ARG A 74 22.26 40.75 4.33
N LEU A 75 20.93 40.69 4.21
CA LEU A 75 20.02 41.46 5.05
C LEU A 75 20.10 41.01 6.52
N GLY A 76 20.21 39.70 6.75
CA GLY A 76 20.44 39.14 8.08
C GLY A 76 21.77 39.60 8.71
N LEU A 77 22.84 39.68 7.92
CA LEU A 77 24.15 40.15 8.38
C LEU A 77 24.19 41.68 8.59
N ALA A 78 23.47 42.46 7.78
CA ALA A 78 23.38 43.91 7.92
C ALA A 78 22.56 44.35 9.15
N VAL A 79 21.55 43.56 9.55
CA VAL A 79 20.79 43.79 10.79
C VAL A 79 21.63 43.52 12.05
N VAL A 80 22.54 42.55 11.99
CA VAL A 80 23.49 42.27 13.08
C VAL A 80 24.55 43.38 13.22
N ASN A 81 24.89 44.06 12.13
CA ASN A 81 25.90 45.13 12.11
C ASN A 81 25.33 46.56 12.24
N GLY A 82 24.03 46.73 12.54
CA GLY A 82 23.47 48.01 13.01
C GLY A 82 23.32 49.16 12.00
N THR A 83 23.39 48.92 10.69
CA THR A 83 23.47 50.00 9.68
C THR A 83 22.16 50.41 8.99
N MET A 84 20.97 50.14 9.55
CA MET A 84 19.70 50.58 8.95
C MET A 84 18.70 51.12 10.00
N LEU A 85 18.59 52.45 10.08
CA LEU A 85 17.46 53.14 10.72
C LEU A 85 16.27 53.22 9.72
N GLY A 86 15.35 52.26 9.81
CA GLY A 86 14.09 52.22 9.01
C GLY A 86 13.27 50.95 9.31
N PRO A 87 11.93 50.94 9.16
CA PRO A 87 10.96 50.45 10.15
C PRO A 87 11.18 48.98 10.52
N LEU A 88 11.96 48.77 11.59
CA LEU A 88 12.40 47.49 12.14
C LEU A 88 11.26 46.52 12.52
N ARG A 89 10.02 47.02 12.65
CA ARG A 89 8.86 46.21 13.08
C ARG A 89 8.35 45.25 12.01
N ALA A 90 8.50 45.56 10.72
CA ALA A 90 8.02 44.69 9.63
C ALA A 90 9.01 43.56 9.33
N LEU A 91 10.32 43.86 9.28
CA LEU A 91 11.37 42.84 9.10
C LEU A 91 11.40 41.82 10.24
N GLY A 92 11.17 42.25 11.49
CA GLY A 92 11.12 41.35 12.64
C GLY A 92 9.97 40.33 12.60
N ARG A 93 8.87 40.60 11.89
CA ARG A 93 7.79 39.61 11.71
C ARG A 93 8.12 38.59 10.62
N VAL A 94 8.71 39.04 9.52
CA VAL A 94 9.13 38.17 8.41
C VAL A 94 10.30 37.26 8.83
N SER A 95 11.30 37.78 9.54
CA SER A 95 12.44 37.00 10.03
C SER A 95 12.03 35.93 11.05
N ARG A 96 11.10 36.25 11.96
CA ARG A 96 10.52 35.29 12.91
C ARG A 96 9.71 34.20 12.21
N GLY A 97 8.96 34.54 11.17
CA GLY A 97 8.21 33.58 10.36
C GLY A 97 9.13 32.56 9.65
N ILE A 98 10.20 33.05 9.02
CA ILE A 98 11.21 32.20 8.36
C ILE A 98 11.93 31.32 9.37
N THR A 99 12.36 31.88 10.50
CA THR A 99 13.08 31.14 11.56
C THR A 99 12.18 30.05 12.16
N ARG A 100 10.91 30.35 12.45
CA ARG A 100 9.94 29.37 12.95
C ARG A 100 9.69 28.25 11.95
N ALA A 101 9.59 28.57 10.66
CA ALA A 101 9.42 27.56 9.61
C ALA A 101 10.65 26.65 9.46
N ILE A 102 11.87 27.20 9.55
CA ILE A 102 13.12 26.42 9.52
C ILE A 102 13.22 25.51 10.75
N SER A 103 12.96 26.05 11.94
CA SER A 103 13.00 25.28 13.19
C SER A 103 11.92 24.19 13.23
N ALA A 104 10.70 24.47 12.79
CA ALA A 104 9.64 23.47 12.66
C ALA A 104 10.00 22.37 11.65
N ARG A 105 10.64 22.73 10.53
CA ARG A 105 11.11 21.76 9.54
C ARG A 105 12.24 20.89 10.09
N ALA A 106 13.18 21.45 10.84
CA ALA A 106 14.26 20.72 11.49
C ALA A 106 13.74 19.78 12.60
N ALA A 107 12.80 20.25 13.43
CA ALA A 107 12.12 19.45 14.44
C ALA A 107 11.37 18.27 13.81
N SER A 108 10.53 18.52 12.79
CA SER A 108 9.82 17.45 12.08
C SER A 108 10.75 16.46 11.38
N LYS A 109 11.96 16.88 10.99
CA LYS A 109 12.95 15.98 10.37
C LYS A 109 13.57 15.09 11.44
N ARG A 110 13.96 15.66 12.59
CA ARG A 110 14.46 14.89 13.74
C ARG A 110 13.44 13.87 14.25
N GLU A 111 12.17 14.25 14.31
CA GLU A 111 11.09 13.35 14.76
C GLU A 111 10.93 12.13 13.84
N LEU A 112 11.11 12.31 12.51
CA LEU A 112 11.16 11.19 11.58
C LEU A 112 12.46 10.39 11.62
N ASP A 113 13.56 10.95 12.12
CA ASP A 113 14.87 10.29 12.13
C ASP A 113 15.12 9.50 13.44
N ALA A 114 14.28 9.67 14.48
CA ALA A 114 14.38 8.96 15.76
C ALA A 114 13.45 7.73 15.83
N PRO A 115 13.88 6.61 16.45
CA PRO A 115 12.97 5.50 16.78
C PRO A 115 11.93 5.99 17.80
N VAL A 116 10.66 5.75 17.51
CA VAL A 116 9.54 6.00 18.42
C VAL A 116 9.13 4.65 19.00
N ASP A 117 9.09 4.54 20.32
CA ASP A 117 8.59 3.34 20.98
C ASP A 117 7.12 3.12 20.63
N ASP A 118 6.69 1.87 20.53
CA ASP A 118 5.31 1.49 20.21
C ASP A 118 4.76 2.02 18.85
N LEU A 119 5.64 2.31 17.90
CA LEU A 119 5.24 2.81 16.59
C LEU A 119 4.47 1.76 15.75
N TRP A 120 3.33 2.17 15.22
CA TRP A 120 2.63 1.47 14.14
C TRP A 120 3.08 1.95 12.77
N LEU A 121 3.26 1.01 11.83
CA LEU A 121 3.48 1.31 10.43
C LEU A 121 2.20 1.02 9.64
N VAL A 122 1.55 2.05 9.10
CA VAL A 122 0.35 1.91 8.28
C VAL A 122 0.72 2.19 6.82
N VAL A 123 0.78 1.13 6.03
CA VAL A 123 1.28 1.16 4.66
C VAL A 123 0.12 1.09 3.68
N GLY A 124 0.00 2.07 2.78
CA GLY A 124 -0.92 2.00 1.65
C GLY A 124 -0.17 1.55 0.40
N LEU A 125 -0.65 0.49 -0.26
CA LEU A 125 -0.06 0.03 -1.52
C LEU A 125 -0.64 0.79 -2.73
N GLY A 126 0.22 1.02 -3.73
CA GLY A 126 -0.11 1.73 -4.95
C GLY A 126 1.10 1.88 -5.87
N ASN A 127 0.86 2.33 -7.09
CA ASN A 127 1.91 2.71 -8.04
C ASN A 127 2.07 4.25 -8.10
N PRO A 128 3.31 4.77 -8.14
CA PRO A 128 3.57 6.20 -8.26
C PRO A 128 3.38 6.69 -9.70
N GLY A 129 2.94 7.94 -9.83
CA GLY A 129 2.79 8.63 -11.11
C GLY A 129 1.34 8.82 -11.53
N THR A 130 1.08 9.92 -12.25
CA THR A 130 -0.27 10.38 -12.62
C THR A 130 -1.08 9.36 -13.42
N ARG A 131 -0.41 8.48 -14.19
CA ARG A 131 -1.07 7.43 -14.97
C ARG A 131 -1.81 6.39 -14.10
N TYR A 132 -1.40 6.22 -12.85
CA TYR A 132 -2.00 5.28 -11.91
C TYR A 132 -2.98 5.93 -10.94
N ASP A 133 -3.10 7.25 -11.00
CA ASP A 133 -3.98 7.98 -10.10
C ASP A 133 -5.45 7.60 -10.35
N GLY A 134 -6.17 7.33 -9.26
CA GLY A 134 -7.53 6.82 -9.27
C GLY A 134 -7.72 5.41 -9.82
N THR A 135 -6.65 4.64 -10.06
CA THR A 135 -6.78 3.22 -10.47
C THR A 135 -7.13 2.31 -9.30
N ARG A 136 -7.72 1.14 -9.58
CA ARG A 136 -8.10 0.16 -8.55
C ARG A 136 -6.91 -0.25 -7.69
N HIS A 137 -5.74 -0.44 -8.30
CA HIS A 137 -4.50 -0.83 -7.62
C HIS A 137 -3.89 0.28 -6.73
N ASN A 138 -4.43 1.50 -6.80
CA ASN A 138 -4.01 2.64 -5.99
C ASN A 138 -5.00 2.93 -4.84
N VAL A 139 -5.99 2.08 -4.60
CA VAL A 139 -6.94 2.27 -3.50
C VAL A 139 -6.27 2.26 -2.12
N GLY A 140 -5.16 1.53 -1.97
CA GLY A 140 -4.33 1.56 -0.75
C GLY A 140 -3.71 2.94 -0.51
N PHE A 141 -3.24 3.62 -1.55
CA PHE A 141 -2.79 5.02 -1.46
C PHE A 141 -3.93 5.96 -1.07
N ALA A 142 -5.10 5.83 -1.70
CA ALA A 142 -6.26 6.64 -1.38
C ALA A 142 -6.68 6.49 0.09
N ALA A 143 -6.66 5.26 0.61
CA ALA A 143 -6.97 4.98 2.01
C ALA A 143 -5.99 5.66 2.98
N VAL A 144 -4.68 5.55 2.76
CA VAL A 144 -3.70 6.17 3.66
C VAL A 144 -3.59 7.68 3.51
N ASP A 145 -3.89 8.22 2.32
CA ASP A 145 -4.05 9.66 2.13
C ASP A 145 -5.21 10.20 2.95
N GLU A 146 -6.35 9.50 2.95
CA GLU A 146 -7.52 9.89 3.75
C GLU A 146 -7.26 9.76 5.25
N ILE A 147 -6.62 8.68 5.71
CA ILE A 147 -6.20 8.50 7.12
C ILE A 147 -5.30 9.67 7.56
N ALA A 148 -4.29 9.99 6.73
CA ALA A 148 -3.37 11.07 7.02
C ALA A 148 -4.09 12.43 7.07
N ARG A 149 -5.02 12.68 6.13
CA ARG A 149 -5.80 13.92 6.06
C ARG A 149 -6.67 14.11 7.29
N GLN A 150 -7.43 13.10 7.69
CA GLN A 150 -8.33 13.15 8.86
C GLN A 150 -7.57 13.36 10.17
N ASN A 151 -6.34 12.84 10.26
CA ASN A 151 -5.49 12.95 11.44
C ASN A 151 -4.47 14.10 11.35
N SER A 152 -4.59 14.99 10.35
CA SER A 152 -3.68 16.12 10.13
C SER A 152 -2.19 15.74 10.05
N ILE A 153 -1.87 14.57 9.47
CA ILE A 153 -0.52 14.03 9.34
C ILE A 153 0.05 14.42 7.97
N PRO A 154 1.01 15.37 7.88
CA PRO A 154 1.58 15.75 6.60
C PRO A 154 2.50 14.66 6.04
N LEU A 155 2.23 14.21 4.82
CA LEU A 155 3.08 13.26 4.11
C LEU A 155 4.21 13.98 3.36
N LYS A 156 5.45 13.57 3.58
CA LYS A 156 6.64 14.11 2.92
C LYS A 156 7.50 13.01 2.33
N ARG A 157 8.28 13.34 1.30
CA ARG A 157 9.28 12.40 0.76
C ARG A 157 10.32 12.08 1.84
N ALA A 158 10.63 10.80 1.99
CA ALA A 158 11.62 10.30 2.91
C ALA A 158 12.60 9.33 2.22
N LYS A 159 13.53 8.80 3.00
CA LYS A 159 14.44 7.73 2.58
C LYS A 159 13.63 6.46 2.25
N ALA A 160 14.29 5.46 1.67
CA ALA A 160 13.67 4.18 1.26
C ALA A 160 12.56 4.31 0.19
N ASN A 161 12.65 5.31 -0.70
CA ASN A 161 11.71 5.51 -1.82
C ASN A 161 10.24 5.54 -1.34
N ALA A 162 9.93 6.36 -0.34
CA ALA A 162 8.58 6.47 0.22
C ALA A 162 8.17 7.93 0.44
N GLN A 163 6.87 8.19 0.42
CA GLN A 163 6.25 9.30 1.13
C GLN A 163 5.80 8.79 2.49
N VAL A 164 6.16 9.50 3.55
CA VAL A 164 5.81 9.12 4.92
C VAL A 164 5.38 10.33 5.75
N GLY A 165 4.56 10.10 6.76
CA GLY A 165 4.19 11.10 7.75
C GLY A 165 4.07 10.44 9.11
N LEU A 166 4.77 11.01 10.09
CA LEU A 166 4.70 10.59 11.48
C LEU A 166 3.67 11.47 12.18
N GLY A 167 2.79 10.86 12.96
CA GLY A 167 1.79 11.55 13.75
C GLY A 167 1.15 10.61 14.75
N LYS A 168 -0.04 10.97 15.22
CA LYS A 168 -0.83 10.14 16.12
C LYS A 168 -2.20 9.87 15.53
N VAL A 169 -2.71 8.65 15.73
CA VAL A 169 -4.08 8.27 15.41
C VAL A 169 -4.68 7.66 16.68
N ALA A 170 -5.78 8.23 17.17
CA ALA A 170 -6.38 7.87 18.46
C ALA A 170 -5.37 7.81 19.63
N GLY A 171 -4.38 8.71 19.65
CA GLY A 171 -3.36 8.80 20.69
C GLY A 171 -2.10 7.96 20.46
N GLU A 172 -2.17 6.92 19.62
CA GLU A 172 -1.05 6.02 19.32
C GLU A 172 -0.11 6.61 18.25
N PRO A 173 1.22 6.45 18.39
CA PRO A 173 2.17 6.87 17.37
C PRO A 173 2.03 6.02 16.10
N VAL A 174 1.82 6.68 14.97
CA VAL A 174 1.65 6.03 13.66
C VAL A 174 2.55 6.70 12.63
N LEU A 175 3.27 5.87 11.87
CA LEU A 175 3.96 6.26 10.66
C LEU A 175 3.12 5.79 9.45
N ILE A 176 2.50 6.75 8.79
CA ILE A 176 1.80 6.54 7.52
C ILE A 176 2.83 6.41 6.41
N VAL A 177 2.71 5.40 5.54
CA VAL A 177 3.67 5.10 4.48
C VAL A 177 2.98 4.87 3.14
N LYS A 178 3.48 5.55 2.12
CA LYS A 178 3.19 5.30 0.70
C LYS A 178 4.50 4.94 0.00
N PRO A 179 4.75 3.65 -0.30
CA PRO A 179 5.91 3.24 -1.08
C PRO A 179 5.88 3.89 -2.47
N MET A 180 6.86 4.73 -2.78
CA MET A 180 7.01 5.39 -4.09
C MET A 180 7.83 4.52 -5.07
N THR A 181 7.76 3.21 -4.91
CA THR A 181 8.29 2.20 -5.83
C THR A 181 7.17 1.69 -6.74
N PHE A 182 7.48 0.94 -7.80
CA PHE A 182 6.44 0.14 -8.44
C PHE A 182 5.92 -0.93 -7.47
N MET A 183 4.67 -1.36 -7.70
CA MET A 183 3.95 -2.25 -6.81
C MET A 183 4.71 -3.55 -6.51
N ASN A 184 5.32 -4.17 -7.51
CA ASN A 184 6.09 -5.40 -7.35
C ASN A 184 7.37 -5.22 -6.50
N LEU A 185 7.76 -3.99 -6.21
CA LEU A 185 8.95 -3.63 -5.41
C LEU A 185 8.58 -2.98 -4.07
N SER A 186 7.29 -2.97 -3.68
CA SER A 186 6.84 -2.34 -2.43
C SER A 186 7.55 -2.87 -1.19
N GLY A 187 7.95 -4.15 -1.18
CA GLY A 187 8.70 -4.77 -0.08
C GLY A 187 10.07 -4.15 0.17
N GLU A 188 10.72 -3.59 -0.86
CA GLU A 188 12.01 -2.92 -0.69
C GLU A 188 11.88 -1.69 0.20
N SER A 189 10.79 -0.95 0.02
CA SER A 189 10.49 0.26 0.80
C SER A 189 10.02 -0.10 2.21
N VAL A 190 8.99 -0.94 2.30
CA VAL A 190 8.37 -1.35 3.57
C VAL A 190 9.38 -2.06 4.47
N GLY A 191 10.14 -3.02 3.94
CA GLY A 191 11.15 -3.74 4.72
C GLY A 191 12.25 -2.84 5.26
N LYS A 192 12.70 -1.85 4.48
CA LYS A 192 13.70 -0.86 4.94
C LYS A 192 13.13 0.00 6.08
N LEU A 193 11.89 0.46 5.95
CA LEU A 193 11.22 1.27 6.98
C LEU A 193 10.98 0.49 8.28
N CYS A 194 10.46 -0.74 8.20
CA CYS A 194 10.29 -1.60 9.39
C CYS A 194 11.62 -1.80 10.13
N ARG A 195 12.72 -2.05 9.42
CA ARG A 195 14.04 -2.22 10.05
C ARG A 195 14.57 -0.92 10.64
N PHE A 196 14.44 0.20 9.92
CA PHE A 196 14.94 1.49 10.37
C PHE A 196 14.24 1.96 11.65
N TYR A 197 12.90 1.87 11.68
CA TYR A 197 12.09 2.26 12.84
C TYR A 197 11.92 1.14 13.87
N LYS A 198 12.56 -0.02 13.67
CA LYS A 198 12.45 -1.21 14.54
C LYS A 198 11.00 -1.67 14.78
N VAL A 199 10.11 -1.43 13.82
CA VAL A 199 8.68 -1.80 13.93
C VAL A 199 8.54 -3.32 13.73
N PRO A 200 7.96 -4.05 14.71
CA PRO A 200 7.72 -5.48 14.54
C PRO A 200 6.59 -5.73 13.53
N ARG A 201 6.62 -6.89 12.86
CA ARG A 201 5.67 -7.23 11.78
C ARG A 201 4.20 -7.15 12.20
N HIS A 202 3.87 -7.52 13.44
CA HIS A 202 2.50 -7.45 13.96
C HIS A 202 1.97 -6.00 14.11
N ARG A 203 2.86 -4.99 14.13
CA ARG A 203 2.52 -3.56 14.07
C ARG A 203 2.66 -2.94 12.68
N CYS A 204 2.85 -3.76 11.64
CA CYS A 204 2.89 -3.33 10.25
C CYS A 204 1.57 -3.67 9.55
N LEU A 205 0.64 -2.72 9.53
CA LEU A 205 -0.65 -2.84 8.86
C LEU A 205 -0.52 -2.47 7.38
N VAL A 206 -0.84 -3.40 6.50
CA VAL A 206 -0.79 -3.16 5.04
C VAL A 206 -2.21 -3.03 4.47
N VAL A 207 -2.48 -1.91 3.82
CA VAL A 207 -3.74 -1.54 3.17
C VAL A 207 -3.61 -1.68 1.65
N TYR A 208 -4.45 -2.50 1.02
CA TYR A 208 -4.32 -2.83 -0.41
C TYR A 208 -5.64 -3.31 -1.04
N ASP A 209 -5.69 -3.33 -2.37
CA ASP A 209 -6.83 -3.84 -3.14
C ASP A 209 -6.92 -5.36 -3.13
N ASP A 210 -8.15 -5.87 -3.11
CA ASP A 210 -8.43 -7.29 -3.11
C ASP A 210 -9.51 -7.67 -4.11
N LEU A 211 -9.17 -8.58 -5.02
CA LEU A 211 -10.06 -9.05 -6.08
C LEU A 211 -11.14 -10.01 -5.56
N ASP A 212 -10.88 -10.71 -4.44
CA ASP A 212 -11.78 -11.73 -3.92
C ASP A 212 -12.88 -11.13 -3.01
N LEU A 213 -12.81 -9.82 -2.75
CA LEU A 213 -13.83 -9.08 -2.02
C LEU A 213 -14.67 -8.27 -3.01
N ALA A 214 -15.98 -8.22 -2.75
CA ALA A 214 -16.89 -7.39 -3.52
C ALA A 214 -16.45 -5.91 -3.47
N SER A 215 -16.68 -5.17 -4.56
CA SER A 215 -16.30 -3.76 -4.64
C SER A 215 -16.86 -2.96 -3.45
N GLY A 216 -16.01 -2.17 -2.79
CA GLY A 216 -16.36 -1.39 -1.60
C GLY A 216 -16.40 -2.18 -0.27
N GLN A 217 -16.12 -3.48 -0.27
CA GLN A 217 -16.05 -4.25 0.96
C GLN A 217 -14.69 -4.12 1.65
N VAL A 218 -14.68 -3.73 2.92
CA VAL A 218 -13.47 -3.73 3.75
C VAL A 218 -13.43 -4.97 4.64
N LYS A 219 -12.28 -5.65 4.71
CA LYS A 219 -12.03 -6.73 5.69
C LYS A 219 -10.65 -6.63 6.32
N LEU A 220 -10.58 -6.94 7.61
CA LEU A 220 -9.32 -7.02 8.35
C LEU A 220 -8.89 -8.49 8.46
N LYS A 221 -7.60 -8.76 8.26
CA LYS A 221 -7.00 -10.11 8.35
C LYS A 221 -5.62 -10.05 9.01
N LEU A 222 -5.36 -10.91 10.00
CA LEU A 222 -4.10 -10.90 10.77
C LEU A 222 -2.92 -11.59 10.07
N LYS A 223 -3.18 -12.54 9.18
CA LYS A 223 -2.16 -13.33 8.48
C LYS A 223 -2.67 -13.87 7.14
N GLY A 224 -1.78 -14.22 6.21
CA GLY A 224 -2.20 -14.89 4.97
C GLY A 224 -1.16 -14.92 3.83
N GLY A 225 -1.48 -15.59 2.73
CA GLY A 225 -0.67 -15.51 1.50
C GLY A 225 -0.90 -14.20 0.74
N HIS A 226 -0.13 -13.92 -0.32
CA HIS A 226 -0.29 -12.69 -1.10
C HIS A 226 -1.55 -12.66 -1.99
N GLY A 227 -2.24 -13.80 -2.20
CA GLY A 227 -3.50 -13.83 -2.96
C GLY A 227 -3.36 -13.34 -4.41
N GLY A 228 -2.21 -13.61 -5.04
CA GLY A 228 -1.87 -13.08 -6.38
C GLY A 228 -1.46 -11.60 -6.42
N HIS A 229 -1.59 -10.83 -5.34
CA HIS A 229 -1.23 -9.42 -5.31
C HIS A 229 0.30 -9.20 -5.24
N ASN A 230 0.87 -8.49 -6.22
CA ASN A 230 2.32 -8.35 -6.38
C ASN A 230 3.01 -7.53 -5.27
N GLY A 231 2.35 -6.49 -4.74
CA GLY A 231 2.90 -5.74 -3.60
C GLY A 231 2.99 -6.57 -2.32
N MET A 232 1.92 -7.31 -2.00
CA MET A 232 1.93 -8.27 -0.90
C MET A 232 2.96 -9.38 -1.07
N ARG A 233 3.18 -9.88 -2.29
CA ARG A 233 4.26 -10.84 -2.59
C ARG A 233 5.62 -10.23 -2.22
N SER A 234 5.90 -9.04 -2.75
CA SER A 234 7.14 -8.29 -2.49
C SER A 234 7.41 -8.09 -1.00
N ILE A 235 6.39 -7.72 -0.22
CA ILE A 235 6.51 -7.50 1.23
C ILE A 235 6.80 -8.81 1.96
N ILE A 236 6.09 -9.90 1.62
CA ILE A 236 6.32 -11.22 2.24
C ILE A 236 7.76 -11.68 1.98
N ASP A 237 8.26 -11.50 0.76
CA ASP A 237 9.64 -11.87 0.40
C ASP A 237 10.66 -11.08 1.25
N HIS A 238 10.45 -9.78 1.41
CA HIS A 238 11.30 -8.91 2.25
C HIS A 238 11.15 -9.14 3.76
N PHE A 239 10.09 -9.83 4.17
CA PHE A 239 9.90 -10.31 5.55
C PHE A 239 10.46 -11.72 5.76
N GLY A 240 11.20 -12.27 4.80
CA GLY A 240 11.80 -13.61 4.88
C GLY A 240 10.76 -14.72 4.75
N GLY A 241 9.74 -14.51 3.91
CA GLY A 241 8.65 -15.46 3.70
C GLY A 241 7.58 -15.45 4.79
N LYS A 242 7.75 -14.64 5.85
CA LYS A 242 6.83 -14.58 6.99
C LYS A 242 5.54 -13.84 6.62
N ARG A 243 4.42 -14.33 7.15
CA ARG A 243 3.06 -13.95 6.76
C ARG A 243 2.23 -13.42 7.93
N ASP A 244 2.86 -13.25 9.09
CA ASP A 244 2.35 -12.85 10.41
C ASP A 244 2.29 -11.32 10.53
N PHE A 245 1.52 -10.66 9.67
CA PHE A 245 1.30 -9.22 9.73
C PHE A 245 -0.11 -8.83 9.27
N PRO A 246 -0.73 -7.83 9.91
CA PRO A 246 -2.11 -7.45 9.68
C PRO A 246 -2.33 -6.77 8.33
N ARG A 247 -3.54 -6.93 7.81
CA ARG A 247 -3.93 -6.56 6.45
C ARG A 247 -5.32 -5.97 6.44
N LEU A 248 -5.44 -4.76 5.92
CA LEU A 248 -6.71 -4.12 5.63
C LEU A 248 -6.98 -4.26 4.13
N ARG A 249 -7.93 -5.12 3.79
CA ARG A 249 -8.25 -5.50 2.41
C ARG A 249 -9.42 -4.66 1.94
N ILE A 250 -9.27 -3.97 0.82
CA ILE A 250 -10.32 -3.19 0.19
C ILE A 250 -10.76 -3.90 -1.08
N GLY A 251 -12.02 -4.33 -1.12
CA GLY A 251 -12.57 -5.05 -2.25
C GLY A 251 -12.70 -4.17 -3.47
N ILE A 252 -12.18 -4.68 -4.59
CA ILE A 252 -12.28 -4.05 -5.92
C ILE A 252 -13.04 -4.94 -6.92
N GLY A 253 -13.51 -6.10 -6.47
CA GLY A 253 -14.19 -7.10 -7.31
C GLY A 253 -13.29 -7.73 -8.37
N ARG A 254 -13.78 -8.81 -8.97
CA ARG A 254 -13.22 -9.38 -10.20
C ARG A 254 -13.81 -8.68 -11.42
N PRO A 255 -13.11 -8.65 -12.56
CA PRO A 255 -13.67 -8.12 -13.78
C PRO A 255 -14.93 -8.91 -14.16
N GLU A 256 -16.04 -8.21 -14.41
CA GLU A 256 -17.30 -8.82 -14.83
C GLU A 256 -17.17 -9.50 -16.19
N ASN A 257 -16.37 -8.91 -17.07
CA ASN A 257 -16.05 -9.47 -18.37
C ASN A 257 -14.81 -10.38 -18.28
N PRO A 258 -14.94 -11.70 -18.51
CA PRO A 258 -13.83 -12.65 -18.42
C PRO A 258 -12.69 -12.36 -19.41
N ARG A 259 -12.94 -11.58 -20.48
CA ARG A 259 -11.91 -11.18 -21.45
C ARG A 259 -10.95 -10.13 -20.90
N VAL A 260 -11.29 -9.45 -19.81
CA VAL A 260 -10.42 -8.45 -19.19
C VAL A 260 -9.44 -9.17 -18.28
N THR A 261 -8.14 -9.06 -18.58
CA THR A 261 -7.10 -9.62 -17.71
C THR A 261 -7.08 -8.93 -16.36
N ILE A 262 -6.69 -9.66 -15.31
CA ILE A 262 -6.56 -9.11 -13.96
C ILE A 262 -5.63 -7.89 -13.95
N VAL A 263 -4.51 -7.95 -14.67
CA VAL A 263 -3.56 -6.82 -14.78
C VAL A 263 -4.23 -5.59 -15.36
N LYS A 264 -5.08 -5.74 -16.39
CA LYS A 264 -5.80 -4.60 -16.96
C LYS A 264 -6.86 -4.07 -15.99
N HIS A 265 -7.61 -4.95 -15.33
CA HIS A 265 -8.63 -4.58 -14.34
C HIS A 265 -8.08 -3.72 -13.21
N VAL A 266 -6.98 -4.16 -12.58
CA VAL A 266 -6.39 -3.41 -11.45
C VAL A 266 -5.82 -2.05 -11.88
N LEU A 267 -5.39 -1.92 -13.13
CA LEU A 267 -4.86 -0.66 -13.68
C LEU A 267 -5.94 0.25 -14.26
N GLN A 268 -7.20 -0.16 -14.28
CA GLN A 268 -8.31 0.70 -14.68
C GLN A 268 -8.79 1.56 -13.51
N ARG A 269 -9.42 2.69 -13.82
CA ARG A 269 -10.13 3.52 -12.84
C ARG A 269 -11.50 2.92 -12.51
N PHE A 270 -12.00 3.23 -11.32
CA PHE A 270 -13.38 2.93 -10.95
C PHE A 270 -14.35 3.73 -11.83
N SER A 271 -15.49 3.11 -12.13
CA SER A 271 -16.68 3.80 -12.67
C SER A 271 -17.25 4.77 -11.64
N ALA A 272 -18.14 5.67 -12.07
CA ALA A 272 -18.79 6.61 -11.16
C ALA A 272 -19.63 5.88 -10.10
N GLU A 273 -20.27 4.78 -10.48
CA GLU A 273 -21.11 3.95 -9.64
C GLU A 273 -20.29 3.22 -8.58
N GLU A 274 -19.17 2.59 -8.98
CA GLU A 274 -18.25 1.95 -8.04
C GLU A 274 -17.62 2.97 -7.07
N ARG A 275 -17.38 4.20 -7.55
CA ARG A 275 -16.65 5.22 -6.80
C ARG A 275 -17.34 5.57 -5.49
N VAL A 276 -18.68 5.59 -5.46
CA VAL A 276 -19.45 5.85 -4.23
C VAL A 276 -19.13 4.83 -3.14
N GLY A 277 -19.15 3.54 -3.50
CA GLY A 277 -18.84 2.45 -2.57
C GLY A 277 -17.36 2.43 -2.15
N ILE A 278 -16.46 2.77 -3.07
CA ILE A 278 -15.01 2.81 -2.80
C ILE A 278 -14.65 3.99 -1.90
N ASP A 279 -15.22 5.16 -2.12
CA ASP A 279 -14.98 6.33 -1.26
C ASP A 279 -15.52 6.07 0.15
N GLN A 280 -16.64 5.34 0.28
CA GLN A 280 -17.10 4.87 1.58
C GLN A 280 -16.13 3.86 2.21
N ALA A 281 -15.62 2.90 1.43
CA ALA A 281 -14.63 1.93 1.92
C ALA A 281 -13.33 2.61 2.39
N VAL A 282 -12.91 3.67 1.70
CA VAL A 282 -11.76 4.51 2.08
C VAL A 282 -12.02 5.21 3.42
N ARG A 283 -13.22 5.77 3.62
CA ARG A 283 -13.61 6.34 4.93
C ARG A 283 -13.69 5.27 6.02
N ASP A 284 -14.25 4.10 5.71
CA ASP A 284 -14.30 2.98 6.65
C ASP A 284 -12.89 2.56 7.10
N CYS A 285 -11.89 2.62 6.22
CA CYS A 285 -10.50 2.34 6.58
C CYS A 285 -9.97 3.27 7.67
N VAL A 286 -10.38 4.54 7.68
CA VAL A 286 -10.04 5.49 8.76
C VAL A 286 -10.59 4.97 10.09
N THR A 287 -11.89 4.67 10.13
CA THR A 287 -12.54 4.14 11.33
C THR A 287 -11.93 2.81 11.79
N VAL A 288 -11.53 1.93 10.86
CA VAL A 288 -10.84 0.68 11.21
C VAL A 288 -9.49 0.97 11.85
N VAL A 289 -8.67 1.85 11.27
CA VAL A 289 -7.35 2.17 11.82
C VAL A 289 -7.48 2.85 13.18
N GLU A 290 -8.38 3.81 13.33
CA GLU A 290 -8.70 4.43 14.63
C GLU A 290 -9.15 3.39 15.66
N SER A 291 -9.99 2.43 15.26
CA SER A 291 -10.43 1.35 16.14
C SER A 291 -9.27 0.43 16.57
N ILE A 292 -8.35 0.10 15.66
CA ILE A 292 -7.14 -0.68 15.97
C ILE A 292 -6.29 0.08 17.00
N MET A 293 -6.09 1.38 16.80
CA MET A 293 -5.26 2.19 17.70
C MET A 293 -5.93 2.38 19.08
N ALA A 294 -7.23 2.64 19.12
CA ALA A 294 -7.94 2.90 20.38
C ALA A 294 -8.26 1.63 21.19
N ASN A 295 -8.59 0.53 20.52
CA ASN A 295 -9.19 -0.66 21.16
C ASN A 295 -8.38 -1.94 20.97
N GLY A 296 -7.27 -1.87 20.22
CA GLY A 296 -6.48 -3.03 19.86
C GLY A 296 -7.03 -3.83 18.67
N MET A 297 -6.18 -4.71 18.16
CA MET A 297 -6.42 -5.45 16.92
C MET A 297 -7.60 -6.44 17.01
N ASP A 298 -7.78 -7.12 18.14
CA ASP A 298 -8.81 -8.18 18.28
C ASP A 298 -10.23 -7.64 18.29
N ARG A 299 -10.44 -6.50 18.96
CA ARG A 299 -11.73 -5.79 18.95
C ARG A 299 -12.04 -5.25 17.56
N ALA A 300 -11.06 -4.63 16.91
CA ALA A 300 -11.23 -4.13 15.54
C ALA A 300 -11.58 -5.28 14.57
N LEU A 301 -10.92 -6.43 14.69
CA LEU A 301 -11.19 -7.61 13.85
C LEU A 301 -12.64 -8.09 13.98
N SER A 302 -13.16 -8.13 15.20
CA SER A 302 -14.54 -8.54 15.49
C SER A 302 -15.53 -7.56 14.88
N THR A 303 -15.37 -6.25 15.14
CA THR A 303 -16.29 -5.20 14.66
C THR A 303 -16.32 -5.11 13.14
N VAL A 304 -15.15 -5.10 12.49
CA VAL A 304 -15.04 -4.92 11.03
C VAL A 304 -15.64 -6.11 10.28
N ASN A 305 -15.36 -7.32 10.76
CA ASN A 305 -15.79 -8.52 10.05
C ASN A 305 -17.25 -8.91 10.36
N GLN A 306 -17.84 -8.45 11.47
CA GLN A 306 -19.26 -8.68 11.81
C GLN A 306 -20.23 -7.74 11.09
N LYS A 307 -19.79 -6.60 10.54
CA LYS A 307 -20.63 -5.61 9.82
C LYS A 307 -21.38 -6.15 8.58
N LYS A 308 -21.31 -7.45 8.26
CA LYS A 308 -22.07 -8.09 7.15
C LYS A 308 -22.82 -9.36 7.56
N GLY A 309 -23.79 -9.20 8.46
CA GLY A 309 -24.95 -10.12 8.62
C GLY A 309 -26.31 -9.49 8.31
N GLY A 310 -26.39 -8.19 7.99
CA GLY A 310 -27.65 -7.44 7.92
C GLY A 310 -27.98 -6.87 6.54
N GLY A 311 -28.10 -7.71 5.52
CA GLY A 311 -28.47 -7.27 4.18
C GLY A 311 -29.04 -8.41 3.33
N GLY A 312 -30.31 -8.76 3.58
CA GLY A 312 -31.07 -9.70 2.75
C GLY A 312 -32.13 -10.47 3.53
N GLY A 313 -33.37 -9.98 3.51
CA GLY A 313 -34.54 -10.75 3.96
C GLY A 313 -35.55 -9.96 4.79
N LYS A 314 -36.34 -9.09 4.17
CA LYS A 314 -37.68 -8.77 4.71
C LYS A 314 -38.52 -10.04 4.60
N LYS A 315 -38.49 -10.90 5.61
CA LYS A 315 -39.47 -11.96 5.80
C LYS A 315 -40.75 -11.26 6.24
N LYS A 316 -41.75 -11.14 5.35
CA LYS A 316 -43.12 -10.73 5.70
C LYS A 316 -43.59 -11.67 6.81
N ARG A 317 -43.62 -11.20 8.06
CA ARG A 317 -44.32 -11.87 9.15
C ARG A 317 -45.78 -11.44 9.01
N LYS A 318 -46.62 -12.41 8.63
CA LYS A 318 -48.07 -12.27 8.57
C LYS A 318 -48.55 -12.30 10.03
N GLU A 319 -48.86 -11.14 10.60
CA GLU A 319 -49.58 -11.06 11.87
C GLU A 319 -51.02 -11.50 11.60
N LYS A 320 -51.36 -12.71 12.07
CA LYS A 320 -52.71 -13.01 12.52
C LYS A 320 -52.71 -12.65 14.00
N ASN A 321 -53.37 -11.56 14.37
CA ASN A 321 -53.86 -11.40 15.73
C ASN A 321 -55.28 -11.97 15.75
N GLU A 322 -55.41 -13.07 16.48
CA GLU A 322 -56.65 -13.48 17.13
C GLU A 322 -56.84 -12.52 18.30
N GLU A 323 -57.90 -11.72 18.27
CA GLU A 323 -58.46 -11.12 19.48
C GLU A 323 -59.47 -12.12 20.06
N GLY A 324 -59.17 -12.58 21.28
CA GLY A 324 -60.14 -13.23 22.17
C GLY A 324 -61.31 -12.29 22.42
N ALA A 325 -62.54 -12.77 22.43
CA ALA A 325 -63.11 -13.53 23.55
C ALA A 325 -63.22 -12.67 24.81
N GLU A 326 -64.38 -12.03 24.97
CA GLU A 326 -65.17 -11.91 26.21
C GLU A 326 -66.55 -11.37 25.77
N ALA A 327 -67.57 -12.23 25.72
CA ALA A 327 -68.53 -12.47 26.80
C ALA A 327 -69.61 -11.37 26.87
N GLU A 328 -70.83 -11.67 26.42
CA GLU A 328 -72.04 -11.72 27.26
C GLU A 328 -73.34 -11.84 26.44
N ALA A 329 -74.25 -12.64 27.01
CA ALA A 329 -75.71 -12.58 26.93
C ALA A 329 -76.45 -12.91 25.60
N SER A 330 -77.02 -14.13 25.61
CA SER A 330 -78.36 -14.50 25.09
C SER A 330 -79.46 -13.47 25.46
N PRO A 331 -80.71 -13.49 24.93
CA PRO A 331 -81.37 -14.53 24.12
C PRO A 331 -82.32 -14.04 22.98
N ALA A 332 -82.96 -15.03 22.33
CA ALA A 332 -84.21 -14.95 21.54
C ALA A 332 -84.13 -14.15 20.22
N GLY A 333 -84.65 -14.57 19.07
CA GLY A 333 -85.75 -15.48 18.76
C GLY A 333 -86.48 -14.86 17.57
N GLN A 334 -86.89 -15.71 16.62
CA GLN A 334 -87.57 -15.43 15.33
C GLN A 334 -86.68 -15.03 14.16
#